data_AF-A0A7V9BDL7-F1
#
_entry.id   AF-A0A7V9BDL7-F1
#
_cell.length_a   1.000
_cell.length_b   1.000
_cell.length_c   1.000
_cell.angle_alpha   90.00
_cell.angle_beta   90.00
_cell.angle_gamma   90.00
#
_symmetry.space_group_name_H-M   'P 1'
#
loop_
_entity.id
_entity.type
_entity.pdbx_description
1 polymer ?
#
loop_
_entity_poly.entity_id
_entity_poly.type
_entity_poly.pdbx_seq_one_letter_code
_entity_poly.pdbx_strand_id
1 'polypeptide(L)'
;MRRRLRRVAGSEPIGPYTLLRIERDGLETGVPGQFFMLEAPGRVLPRPMSLCLATRAELAFLIDPVGPGTRRLCTLEPGAELH
;
A
#
# COMPACT_ATOMS: atom_id res chain seq x y z
N MET A 1 11.06 2.41 -14.08
CA MET A 1 10.19 2.23 -12.91
C MET A 1 9.37 3.50 -12.72
N ARG A 2 8.04 3.46 -12.86
CA ARG A 2 7.17 4.67 -12.86
C ARG A 2 6.49 4.80 -11.51
N ARG A 3 6.87 5.80 -10.71
CA ARG A 3 6.21 6.13 -9.42
C ARG A 3 4.88 6.84 -9.71
N ARG A 4 3.83 6.51 -8.96
CA ARG A 4 2.51 7.15 -9.12
C ARG A 4 1.92 7.46 -7.75
N LEU A 5 1.68 8.75 -7.49
CA LEU A 5 0.92 9.18 -6.32
C LEU A 5 -0.49 8.59 -6.36
N ARG A 6 -0.93 7.92 -5.30
CA ARG A 6 -2.25 7.32 -5.11
C ARG A 6 -2.87 7.78 -3.79
N ARG A 7 -4.20 7.69 -3.70
CA ARG A 7 -4.96 7.95 -2.48
C ARG A 7 -5.23 6.67 -1.73
N VAL A 8 -5.17 6.74 -0.40
CA VAL A 8 -5.61 5.68 0.50
C VAL A 8 -7.13 5.64 0.49
N ALA A 9 -7.68 4.47 0.17
CA ALA A 9 -9.11 4.19 0.21
C ALA A 9 -9.56 3.66 1.58
N GLY A 10 -8.65 3.02 2.33
CA GLY A 10 -8.91 2.51 3.67
C GLY A 10 -7.67 1.94 4.33
N SER A 11 -7.67 1.93 5.67
CA SER A 11 -6.66 1.26 6.48
C SER A 11 -7.36 0.64 7.67
N GLU A 12 -7.33 -0.68 7.79
CA GLU A 12 -8.04 -1.41 8.86
C GLU A 12 -7.19 -2.52 9.47
N PRO A 13 -7.26 -2.73 10.80
CA PRO A 13 -6.52 -3.79 11.47
C PRO A 13 -7.15 -5.16 11.17
N ILE A 14 -6.33 -6.14 10.80
CA ILE A 14 -6.68 -7.53 10.57
C ILE A 14 -5.73 -8.42 11.39
N GLY A 15 -6.12 -8.69 12.64
CA GLY A 15 -5.24 -9.38 13.59
C GLY A 15 -3.95 -8.58 13.84
N PRO A 16 -2.76 -9.17 13.69
CA PRO A 16 -1.49 -8.44 13.85
C PRO A 16 -1.14 -7.55 12.65
N TYR A 17 -1.88 -7.66 11.55
CA TYR A 17 -1.62 -6.94 10.30
C TYR A 17 -2.53 -5.72 10.14
N THR A 18 -2.19 -4.88 9.18
CA THR A 18 -3.07 -3.84 8.65
C THR A 18 -3.35 -4.13 7.18
N LEU A 19 -4.63 -4.11 6.79
CA LEU A 19 -5.04 -4.12 5.40
C LEU A 19 -5.08 -2.67 4.90
N LEU A 20 -4.05 -2.28 4.15
CA LEU A 20 -3.97 -0.96 3.51
C LEU A 20 -4.55 -1.07 2.10
N ARG A 21 -5.61 -0.29 1.82
CA ARG A 21 -6.28 -0.20 0.52
C ARG A 21 -5.98 1.15 -0.13
N ILE A 22 -5.62 1.12 -1.41
CA ILE A 22 -5.38 2.32 -2.23
C ILE A 22 -6.26 2.32 -3.46
N GLU A 23 -6.58 3.50 -3.97
CA GLU A 23 -7.25 3.64 -5.26
C GLU A 23 -6.36 3.08 -6.38
N ARG A 24 -6.96 2.23 -7.22
CA ARG A 24 -6.25 1.58 -8.33
C ARG A 24 -5.98 2.56 -9.47
N ASP A 25 -6.96 3.34 -9.89
CA ASP A 25 -6.85 4.35 -10.97
C ASP A 25 -6.00 3.89 -12.17
N GLY A 26 -6.37 2.74 -12.74
CA GLY A 26 -5.68 2.16 -13.90
C GLY A 26 -4.30 1.56 -13.61
N LEU A 27 -3.85 1.46 -12.35
CA LEU A 27 -2.67 0.66 -11.99
C LEU A 27 -2.88 -0.80 -12.40
N GLU A 28 -1.88 -1.34 -13.08
CA GLU A 28 -1.81 -2.77 -13.35
C GLU A 28 -1.54 -3.52 -12.04
N THR A 29 -2.14 -4.70 -11.92
CA THR A 29 -1.98 -5.58 -10.74
C THR A 29 -0.65 -6.33 -10.74
N GLY A 30 0.09 -6.27 -11.85
CA GLY A 30 1.25 -7.09 -12.11
C GLY A 30 0.91 -8.55 -12.39
N VAL A 31 1.96 -9.37 -12.50
CA VAL A 31 1.94 -10.83 -12.65
C VAL A 31 2.61 -11.50 -11.44
N PRO A 32 2.36 -12.81 -11.19
CA PRO A 32 3.03 -13.52 -10.11
C PRO A 32 4.55 -13.32 -10.12
N GLY A 33 5.13 -13.00 -8.95
CA GLY A 33 6.55 -12.67 -8.79
C GLY A 33 6.88 -11.17 -8.84
N GLN A 34 5.91 -10.30 -9.16
CA GLN A 34 6.07 -8.85 -9.08
C GLN A 34 5.64 -8.29 -7.72
N PHE A 35 6.18 -7.13 -7.37
CA PHE A 35 5.91 -6.42 -6.12
C PHE A 35 5.82 -4.93 -6.36
N PHE A 36 5.17 -4.24 -5.42
CA PHE A 36 5.07 -2.79 -5.40
C PHE A 36 6.09 -2.23 -4.41
N MET A 37 6.61 -1.04 -4.70
CA MET A 37 7.38 -0.26 -3.73
C MET A 37 6.45 0.84 -3.23
N LEU A 38 6.02 0.76 -1.98
CA LEU A 38 5.15 1.76 -1.37
C LEU A 38 5.98 2.77 -0.60
N GLU A 39 5.60 4.04 -0.67
CA GLU A 39 6.26 5.12 0.06
C GLU A 39 5.24 6.01 0.75
N ALA A 40 5.31 6.03 2.09
CA ALA A 40 4.59 7.00 2.88
C ALA A 40 5.25 8.39 2.75
N PRO A 41 4.49 9.49 2.87
CA PRO A 41 5.03 10.84 2.78
C PRO A 41 6.26 11.05 3.68
N GLY A 42 7.37 11.46 3.07
CA GLY A 42 8.62 11.79 3.77
C GLY A 42 9.49 10.60 4.17
N ARG A 43 9.18 9.36 3.77
CA ARG A 43 10.05 8.20 4.03
C ARG A 43 9.94 7.12 2.96
N VAL A 44 10.99 6.99 2.15
CA VAL A 44 11.17 5.84 1.26
C VAL A 44 11.28 4.56 2.08
N LEU A 45 10.39 3.60 1.80
CA LEU A 45 10.53 2.23 2.24
C LEU A 45 11.20 1.43 1.12
N PRO A 46 12.46 1.00 1.26
CA PRO A 46 13.11 0.14 0.29
C PRO A 46 12.66 -1.33 0.50
N ARG A 47 11.35 -1.54 0.65
CA ARG A 47 10.77 -2.87 0.91
C ARG A 47 9.71 -3.21 -0.14
N PRO A 48 9.86 -4.35 -0.83
CA PRO A 48 8.86 -4.83 -1.76
C PRO A 48 7.59 -5.26 -1.00
N MET A 49 6.43 -4.80 -1.46
CA MET A 49 5.12 -5.14 -0.92
C MET A 49 4.37 -6.02 -1.92
N SER A 50 3.90 -7.17 -1.43
CA SER A 50 3.09 -8.09 -2.22
C SER A 50 1.66 -7.60 -2.30
N LEU A 51 1.07 -7.66 -3.49
CA LEU A 51 -0.34 -7.37 -3.68
C LEU A 51 -1.17 -8.50 -3.06
N CYS A 52 -2.00 -8.16 -2.07
CA CYS A 52 -2.85 -9.12 -1.35
C CYS A 52 -4.19 -9.32 -2.06
N LEU A 53 -4.80 -8.23 -2.52
CA LEU A 53 -6.08 -8.24 -3.25
C LEU A 53 -6.06 -7.15 -4.32
N ALA A 54 -6.74 -7.41 -5.44
CA ALA A 54 -7.04 -6.40 -6.43
C ALA A 54 -8.50 -6.48 -6.85
N THR A 55 -9.18 -5.35 -6.81
CA THR A 55 -10.52 -5.18 -7.38
C THR A 55 -10.44 -4.28 -8.61
N ARG A 56 -11.60 -3.92 -9.18
CA ARG A 56 -11.65 -2.90 -10.24
C ARG A 56 -11.29 -1.51 -9.72
N ALA A 57 -11.57 -1.21 -8.46
CA ALA A 57 -11.42 0.12 -7.88
C ALA A 57 -10.18 0.25 -6.99
N GLU A 58 -9.72 -0.84 -6.38
CA GLU A 58 -8.73 -0.79 -5.29
C GLU A 58 -7.64 -1.86 -5.42
N LEU A 59 -6.48 -1.54 -4.88
CA LEU A 59 -5.39 -2.49 -4.60
C LEU A 59 -5.20 -2.56 -3.08
N ALA A 60 -4.99 -3.75 -2.54
CA ALA A 60 -4.80 -3.95 -1.11
C ALA A 60 -3.50 -4.67 -0.78
N PHE A 61 -2.88 -4.26 0.31
CA PHE A 61 -1.64 -4.80 0.85
C PHE A 61 -1.86 -5.19 2.31
N LEU A 62 -1.45 -6.40 2.67
CA LEU A 62 -1.44 -6.84 4.06
C LEU A 62 -0.05 -6.56 4.65
N ILE A 63 0.02 -5.66 5.63
CA ILE A 63 1.28 -5.12 6.13
C ILE A 63 1.43 -5.43 7.62
N ASP A 64 2.59 -5.97 8.00
CA ASP A 64 2.99 -6.11 9.40
C ASP A 64 3.70 -4.81 9.89
N PRO A 65 3.17 -4.10 10.90
CA PRO A 65 3.72 -2.84 11.41
C PRO A 65 4.98 -3.03 12.30
N VAL A 66 5.99 -3.76 11.80
CA VAL A 66 7.23 -4.06 12.55
C VAL A 66 8.23 -2.91 12.67
N GLY A 67 8.20 -1.94 11.74
CA GLY A 67 9.22 -0.89 11.64
C GLY A 67 8.63 0.51 11.42
N PRO A 68 9.43 1.58 11.57
CA PRO A 68 8.91 2.95 11.48
C PRO A 68 8.20 3.26 10.16
N GLY A 69 8.70 2.73 9.03
CA GLY A 69 8.06 2.94 7.73
C GLY A 69 6.76 2.17 7.58
N THR A 70 6.72 0.88 7.95
CA THR A 70 5.47 0.10 7.86
C THR A 70 4.43 0.61 8.84
N ARG A 71 4.83 1.00 10.07
CA ARG A 71 3.94 1.69 11.02
C ARG A 71 3.34 2.96 10.42
N ARG A 72 4.15 3.78 9.73
CA ARG A 72 3.66 5.01 9.09
C ARG A 72 2.65 4.72 7.98
N LEU A 73 2.87 3.67 7.17
CA LEU A 73 1.90 3.23 6.17
C LEU A 73 0.58 2.77 6.83
N CYS A 74 0.67 2.00 7.90
CA CYS A 74 -0.49 1.46 8.61
C CYS A 74 -1.33 2.55 9.31
N THR A 75 -0.75 3.73 9.57
CA THR A 75 -1.45 4.89 10.16
C THR A 75 -2.00 5.87 9.13
N LEU A 76 -1.95 5.56 7.83
CA LEU A 76 -2.53 6.45 6.82
C LEU A 76 -4.05 6.34 6.83
N GLU A 77 -4.71 7.48 6.96
CA GLU A 77 -6.17 7.61 6.91
C GLU A 77 -6.69 7.67 5.47
N PRO A 78 -7.96 7.32 5.22
CA PRO A 78 -8.60 7.53 3.93
C PRO A 78 -8.41 8.97 3.41
N GLY A 79 -8.08 9.10 2.12
CA GLY A 79 -7.78 10.37 1.47
C GLY A 79 -6.33 10.84 1.61
N ALA A 80 -5.51 10.20 2.47
CA ALA A 80 -4.07 10.43 2.50
C ALA A 80 -3.43 9.99 1.18
N GLU A 81 -2.29 10.58 0.85
CA GLU A 81 -1.56 10.26 -0.38
C GLU A 81 -0.28 9.46 -0.09
N LEU A 82 0.05 8.53 -0.98
CA LEU A 82 1.28 7.74 -0.96
C LEU A 82 1.78 7.47 -2.39
N HIS A 83 3.05 7.10 -2.53
CA HIS A 83 3.66 6.75 -3.82
C HIS A 83 3.85 5.25 -4.00
#